data_AF-A0A9N9ENF5-F1
#
_entry.id   AF-A0A9N9ENF5-F1
#
_cell.length_a   1.000
_cell.length_b   1.000
_cell.length_c   1.000
_cell.angle_alpha   90.00
_cell.angle_beta   90.00
_cell.angle_gamma   90.00
#
_symmetry.space_group_name_H-M   'P 1'
#
loop_
_entity.id
_entity.type
_entity.pdbx_description
1 polymer ?
#
loop_
_entity_poly.entity_id
_entity_poly.type
_entity_poly.pdbx_seq_one_letter_code
_entity_poly.pdbx_strand_id
1 'polypeptide(L)'
;YNLRNFAIGGQVDDYPYGGGAGMLLKIEPLVRALAIIQESYSNSYLILLSPQGKTFQQKDVPRLLKQSPNLVFICEIPALAITDALIRAIPGVIPEQSYQQETFTNSQLDFATYTRPVIYEDLK
;
A
#
# COMPACT_ATOMS: atom_id res chain seq x y z
N TYR A 1 6.36 9.00 -8.52
CA TYR A 1 6.84 10.38 -8.30
C TYR A 1 8.08 10.35 -7.41
N ASN A 2 9.24 10.81 -7.89
CA ASN A 2 10.46 10.87 -7.08
C ASN A 2 10.56 12.24 -6.40
N LEU A 3 10.51 12.28 -5.06
CA LEU A 3 10.53 13.53 -4.28
C LEU A 3 11.78 14.38 -4.52
N ARG A 4 12.91 13.76 -4.91
CA ARG A 4 14.15 14.50 -5.22
C ARG A 4 14.00 15.47 -6.37
N ASN A 5 13.10 15.18 -7.31
CA ASN A 5 12.83 16.06 -8.46
C ASN A 5 12.05 17.32 -8.08
N PHE A 6 11.47 17.35 -6.88
CA PHE A 6 10.65 18.46 -6.39
C PHE A 6 11.34 19.27 -5.29
N ALA A 7 12.49 18.80 -4.79
CA ALA A 7 13.25 19.44 -3.73
C ALA A 7 14.16 20.55 -4.28
N ILE A 8 14.19 21.71 -3.60
CA ILE A 8 15.22 22.72 -3.83
C ILE A 8 16.58 22.10 -3.50
N GLY A 9 17.49 22.07 -4.48
CA GLY A 9 18.83 21.49 -4.32
C GLY A 9 18.87 19.96 -4.26
N GLY A 10 17.76 19.26 -4.57
CA GLY A 10 17.70 17.80 -4.63
C GLY A 10 17.66 17.07 -3.28
N GLN A 11 17.85 17.79 -2.16
CA GLN A 11 17.79 17.23 -0.81
C GLN A 11 16.35 17.20 -0.28
N VAL A 12 15.88 15.99 0.06
CA VAL A 12 14.48 15.71 0.44
C VAL A 12 14.25 15.63 1.94
N ASP A 13 15.32 15.63 2.72
CA ASP A 13 15.33 15.42 4.16
C ASP A 13 16.20 16.48 4.87
N ASP A 14 15.92 16.72 6.14
CA ASP A 14 16.65 17.67 6.98
C ASP A 14 16.66 17.21 8.43
N TYR A 15 17.50 17.85 9.25
CA TYR A 15 17.55 17.59 10.68
C TYR A 15 16.25 18.04 11.37
N PRO A 16 15.77 17.29 12.38
CA PRO A 16 14.66 17.72 13.19
C PRO A 16 15.02 18.98 13.99
N TYR A 17 14.08 19.92 14.07
CA TYR A 17 14.19 21.04 15.02
C TYR A 17 14.28 20.51 16.46
N GLY A 18 15.19 21.07 17.25
CA GLY A 18 15.47 20.60 18.62
C GLY A 18 16.55 19.52 18.71
N GLY A 19 17.10 19.07 17.58
CA GLY A 19 18.16 18.05 17.54
C GLY A 19 17.65 16.62 17.71
N GLY A 20 18.57 15.66 17.86
CA GLY A 20 18.28 14.24 17.91
C GLY A 20 18.94 13.46 16.77
N ALA A 21 18.88 12.13 16.84
CA ALA A 21 19.42 11.27 15.80
C ALA A 21 18.41 11.08 14.65
N GLY A 22 18.90 11.06 13.42
CA GLY A 22 18.11 10.80 12.21
C GLY A 22 17.72 12.05 11.44
N MET A 23 16.92 11.85 10.39
CA MET A 23 16.50 12.87 9.44
C MET A 23 14.98 12.81 9.24
N LEU A 24 14.36 13.95 8.97
CA LEU A 24 12.95 14.08 8.68
C LEU A 24 12.73 14.51 7.23
N LEU A 25 11.71 13.97 6.59
CA LEU A 25 11.32 14.40 5.24
C LEU A 25 10.91 15.88 5.27
N LYS A 26 11.50 16.67 4.37
CA LYS A 26 11.11 18.07 4.16
C LYS A 26 9.70 18.14 3.61
N ILE A 27 8.91 19.09 4.12
CA ILE A 27 7.54 19.31 3.66
C ILE A 27 7.49 19.89 2.24
N GLU A 28 8.52 20.64 1.84
CA GLU A 28 8.62 21.33 0.54
C GLU A 28 8.50 20.40 -0.69
N PRO A 29 9.35 19.37 -0.87
CA PRO A 29 9.22 18.45 -2.01
C PRO A 29 7.91 17.68 -1.97
N LEU A 30 7.39 17.37 -0.77
CA LEU A 30 6.13 16.64 -0.62
C LEU A 30 4.95 17.47 -1.13
N VAL A 31 4.82 18.72 -0.66
CA VAL A 31 3.73 19.63 -1.07
C VAL A 31 3.78 19.90 -2.59
N ARG A 32 4.98 20.12 -3.14
CA ARG A 32 5.16 20.34 -4.58
C ARG A 32 4.77 19.13 -5.42
N ALA A 33 5.17 17.93 -5.00
CA ALA A 33 4.79 16.71 -5.68
C ALA A 33 3.25 16.51 -5.63
N LEU A 34 2.64 16.74 -4.46
CA LEU A 34 1.20 16.58 -4.28
C LEU A 34 0.39 17.57 -5.11
N ALA A 35 0.84 18.83 -5.24
CA ALA A 35 0.18 19.82 -6.09
C ALA A 35 0.07 19.33 -7.55
N ILE A 36 1.18 18.83 -8.10
CA ILE A 36 1.22 18.31 -9.48
C ILE A 36 0.36 17.05 -9.66
N ILE A 37 0.37 16.16 -8.65
CA ILE A 37 -0.48 14.97 -8.65
C ILE A 37 -1.96 15.36 -8.65
N GLN A 38 -2.35 16.35 -7.84
CA GLN A 38 -3.73 16.83 -7.78
C GLN A 38 -4.20 17.51 -9.07
N GLU A 39 -3.29 18.21 -9.77
CA GLU A 39 -3.58 18.75 -11.10
C GLU A 39 -3.81 17.65 -12.15
N SER A 40 -3.02 16.57 -12.09
CA SER A 40 -3.09 15.45 -13.05
C SER A 40 -4.24 14.48 -12.75
N TYR A 41 -4.56 14.31 -11.47
CA TYR A 41 -5.51 13.33 -10.96
C TYR A 41 -6.46 14.01 -9.97
N SER A 42 -7.55 14.55 -10.50
CA SER A 42 -8.61 15.13 -9.68
C SER A 42 -9.23 14.06 -8.76
N ASN A 43 -9.71 14.50 -7.61
CA ASN A 43 -10.32 13.65 -6.57
C ASN A 43 -9.38 12.58 -5.98
N SER A 44 -8.06 12.79 -5.95
CA SER A 44 -7.10 11.86 -5.35
C SER A 44 -7.25 11.71 -3.83
N TYR A 45 -7.23 10.47 -3.31
CA TYR A 45 -7.23 10.18 -1.87
C TYR A 45 -5.81 9.91 -1.37
N LEU A 46 -5.32 10.79 -0.48
CA LEU A 46 -3.96 10.73 0.05
C LEU A 46 -3.85 9.80 1.27
N ILE A 47 -2.87 8.90 1.24
CA ILE A 47 -2.59 7.92 2.29
C ILE A 47 -1.12 8.05 2.71
N LEU A 48 -0.91 8.57 3.91
CA LEU A 48 0.39 8.54 4.59
C LEU A 48 0.56 7.20 5.31
N LEU A 49 1.57 6.44 4.91
CA LEU A 49 1.83 5.13 5.50
C LEU A 49 2.80 5.30 6.67
N SER A 50 2.36 4.90 7.87
CA SER A 50 3.12 5.05 9.11
C SER A 50 2.84 3.86 10.03
N PRO A 51 3.83 3.38 10.81
CA PRO A 51 3.62 2.37 11.83
C PRO A 51 2.65 2.81 12.94
N GLN A 52 2.46 4.13 13.12
CA GLN A 52 1.48 4.68 14.06
C GLN A 52 0.06 4.75 13.46
N GLY A 53 -0.09 4.44 12.17
CA GLY A 53 -1.38 4.45 11.49
C GLY A 53 -2.25 3.25 11.83
N LYS A 54 -3.46 3.22 11.25
CA LYS A 54 -4.33 2.05 11.35
C LYS A 54 -3.69 0.87 10.62
N THR A 55 -3.60 -0.28 11.30
CA THR A 55 -3.18 -1.54 10.66
C THR A 55 -4.11 -1.87 9.50
N PHE A 56 -3.54 -2.03 8.31
CA PHE A 56 -4.27 -2.43 7.11
C PHE A 56 -4.74 -3.88 7.22
N GLN A 57 -6.01 -4.12 6.91
CA GLN A 57 -6.62 -5.45 6.91
C GLN A 57 -7.41 -5.67 5.62
N GLN A 58 -7.67 -6.93 5.26
CA GLN A 58 -8.44 -7.25 4.05
C GLN A 58 -9.82 -6.55 4.00
N LYS A 59 -10.47 -6.39 5.16
CA LYS A 59 -11.74 -5.65 5.27
C LYS A 59 -11.66 -4.16 4.92
N ASP A 60 -10.46 -3.57 4.86
CA ASP A 60 -10.26 -2.19 4.45
C ASP A 60 -10.27 -2.02 2.91
N VAL A 61 -10.06 -3.10 2.15
CA VAL A 61 -9.99 -3.06 0.68
C VAL A 61 -11.27 -2.46 0.07
N PRO A 62 -12.50 -2.95 0.39
CA PRO A 62 -13.72 -2.36 -0.19
C PRO A 62 -13.92 -0.90 0.23
N ARG A 63 -13.46 -0.52 1.43
CA ARG A 63 -13.55 0.85 1.92
C ARG A 63 -12.62 1.78 1.13
N LEU A 64 -11.39 1.36 0.87
CA LEU A 64 -10.39 2.14 0.11
C LEU A 64 -10.77 2.28 -1.36
N LEU A 65 -11.22 1.20 -2.01
CA LEU A 65 -11.67 1.24 -3.42
C LEU A 65 -12.87 2.19 -3.63
N LYS A 66 -13.70 2.39 -2.59
CA LYS A 66 -14.83 3.33 -2.63
C LYS A 66 -14.44 4.79 -2.34
N GLN A 67 -13.26 5.06 -1.79
CA GLN A 67 -12.88 6.45 -1.45
C GLN A 67 -12.63 7.28 -2.71
N SER A 68 -11.88 6.73 -3.65
CA SER A 68 -11.52 7.43 -4.88
C SER A 68 -11.02 6.45 -5.94
N PRO A 69 -11.22 6.75 -7.24
CA PRO A 69 -10.51 6.05 -8.32
C PRO A 69 -8.98 6.26 -8.27
N ASN A 70 -8.51 7.34 -7.65
CA ASN A 70 -7.09 7.71 -7.58
C ASN A 70 -6.61 7.66 -6.12
N LEU A 71 -5.68 6.75 -5.81
CA LEU A 71 -5.05 6.66 -4.49
C LEU A 71 -3.60 7.11 -4.57
N VAL A 72 -3.16 7.94 -3.62
CA VAL A 72 -1.79 8.44 -3.54
C VAL A 72 -1.16 7.95 -2.25
N PHE A 73 -0.12 7.13 -2.36
CA PHE A 73 0.61 6.59 -1.22
C PHE A 73 1.92 7.35 -0.99
N ILE A 74 2.21 7.68 0.26
CA ILE A 74 3.51 8.22 0.69
C ILE A 74 4.24 7.12 1.48
N CYS A 75 5.05 6.30 0.79
CA CYS A 75 6.10 5.35 1.23
C CYS A 75 6.28 4.28 0.13
N GLU A 76 7.27 3.38 0.24
CA GLU A 76 7.59 2.37 -0.77
C GLU A 76 6.97 0.99 -0.44
N ILE A 77 7.57 0.23 0.48
CA ILE A 77 7.20 -1.18 0.72
C ILE A 77 5.74 -1.34 1.20
N PRO A 78 5.24 -0.56 2.19
CA PRO A 78 3.85 -0.68 2.61
C PRO A 78 2.86 -0.31 1.49
N ALA A 79 3.25 0.60 0.59
CA ALA A 79 2.42 0.99 -0.55
C ALA A 79 2.29 -0.18 -1.54
N LEU A 80 3.38 -0.91 -1.80
CA LEU A 80 3.35 -2.10 -2.65
C LEU A 80 2.42 -3.18 -2.09
N ALA A 81 2.53 -3.49 -0.80
CA ALA A 81 1.69 -4.51 -0.16
C ALA A 81 0.20 -4.15 -0.20
N ILE A 82 -0.15 -2.89 0.06
CA ILE A 82 -1.53 -2.42 -0.05
C ILE A 82 -2.00 -2.44 -1.51
N THR A 83 -1.16 -1.98 -2.43
CA THR A 83 -1.48 -1.94 -3.87
C THR A 83 -1.77 -3.34 -4.41
N ASP A 84 -0.98 -4.35 -4.03
CA ASP A 84 -1.23 -5.75 -4.39
C ASP A 84 -2.62 -6.22 -3.92
N ALA A 85 -2.96 -5.99 -2.65
CA ALA A 85 -4.25 -6.36 -2.09
C ALA A 85 -5.43 -5.65 -2.77
N LEU A 86 -5.26 -4.36 -3.14
CA LEU A 86 -6.28 -3.59 -3.85
C LEU A 86 -6.46 -4.08 -5.29
N ILE A 87 -5.36 -4.30 -6.02
CA ILE A 87 -5.39 -4.74 -7.43
C ILE A 87 -6.05 -6.11 -7.55
N ARG A 88 -5.78 -7.04 -6.62
CA ARG A 88 -6.42 -8.36 -6.59
C ARG A 88 -7.94 -8.30 -6.42
N ALA A 89 -8.48 -7.24 -5.82
CA ALA A 89 -9.92 -7.05 -5.68
C ALA A 89 -10.58 -6.37 -6.89
N ILE A 90 -9.81 -5.95 -7.90
CA ILE A 90 -10.36 -5.35 -9.13
C ILE A 90 -10.91 -6.48 -10.03
N PRO A 91 -12.18 -6.37 -10.50
CA PRO A 91 -12.78 -7.37 -11.37
C PRO A 91 -11.95 -7.61 -12.63
N GLY A 92 -11.68 -8.88 -12.94
CA GLY A 92 -10.92 -9.30 -14.12
C GLY A 92 -9.41 -9.45 -13.92
N VAL A 93 -8.86 -9.08 -12.75
CA VAL A 93 -7.43 -9.29 -12.45
C VAL A 93 -7.15 -10.73 -12.02
N ILE A 94 -7.96 -11.25 -11.09
CA ILE A 94 -7.93 -12.66 -10.67
C ILE A 94 -9.33 -13.28 -10.77
N PRO A 95 -9.44 -14.60 -10.92
CA PRO A 95 -10.73 -15.30 -10.90
C PRO A 95 -11.49 -15.02 -9.59
N GLU A 96 -12.80 -14.79 -9.68
CA GLU A 96 -13.61 -14.42 -8.51
C GLU A 96 -13.58 -15.46 -7.38
N GLN A 97 -13.44 -16.73 -7.74
CA GLN A 97 -13.36 -17.85 -6.80
C GLN A 97 -12.14 -17.76 -5.89
N SER A 98 -11.04 -17.16 -6.36
CA SER A 98 -9.78 -17.12 -5.62
C SER A 98 -9.89 -16.33 -4.33
N TYR A 99 -10.51 -15.13 -4.34
CA TYR A 99 -10.59 -14.31 -3.13
C TYR A 99 -11.80 -14.62 -2.24
N GLN A 100 -12.81 -15.34 -2.74
CA GLN A 100 -13.98 -15.74 -1.95
C GLN A 100 -13.65 -16.78 -0.86
N GLN A 101 -12.62 -17.60 -1.08
CA GLN A 101 -12.15 -18.63 -0.16
C GLN A 101 -10.76 -18.31 0.41
N GLU A 102 -10.44 -17.03 0.57
CA GLU A 102 -9.15 -16.62 1.14
C GLU A 102 -9.18 -16.47 2.66
N THR A 103 -8.00 -16.66 3.24
CA THR A 103 -7.72 -16.36 4.64
C THR A 103 -8.15 -14.91 4.92
N PHE A 104 -8.90 -14.72 6.01
CA PHE A 104 -9.43 -13.43 6.48
C PHE A 104 -10.58 -12.80 5.68
N THR A 105 -11.05 -13.39 4.57
CA THR A 105 -12.27 -12.89 3.87
C THR A 105 -13.52 -13.06 4.74
N ASN A 106 -13.64 -14.19 5.45
CA ASN A 106 -14.72 -14.49 6.40
C ASN A 106 -14.24 -14.56 7.85
N SER A 107 -13.14 -13.88 8.19
CA SER A 107 -12.45 -14.01 9.48
C SER A 107 -12.01 -15.45 9.83
N GLN A 108 -11.90 -16.31 8.82
CA GLN A 108 -11.43 -17.69 8.94
C GLN A 108 -10.06 -17.83 8.28
N LEU A 109 -9.29 -18.82 8.73
CA LEU A 109 -8.07 -19.23 8.03
C LEU A 109 -8.45 -20.16 6.88
N ASP A 110 -7.66 -20.11 5.81
CA ASP A 110 -7.81 -21.05 4.70
C ASP A 110 -7.38 -22.47 5.13
N PHE A 111 -7.84 -23.49 4.40
CA PHE A 111 -7.55 -24.88 4.69
C PHE A 111 -6.18 -25.29 4.15
N ALA A 112 -5.60 -26.34 4.77
CA ALA A 112 -4.36 -26.91 4.28
C ALA A 112 -4.55 -27.45 2.86
N THR A 113 -3.75 -26.94 1.92
CA THR A 113 -3.79 -27.34 0.51
C THR A 113 -2.54 -28.12 0.16
N TYR A 114 -2.73 -29.26 -0.51
CA TYR A 114 -1.66 -30.14 -0.95
C TYR A 114 -1.69 -30.27 -2.46
N THR A 115 -0.52 -30.52 -3.06
CA THR A 115 -0.39 -30.83 -4.48
C THR A 115 0.49 -32.05 -4.65
N ARG A 116 0.58 -32.56 -5.87
CA ARG A 116 1.39 -33.74 -6.21
C ARG A 116 2.86 -33.55 -5.76
N PRO A 117 3.56 -34.63 -5.36
CA PRO A 117 3.13 -36.04 -5.39
C PRO A 117 2.19 -36.43 -4.24
N VAL A 118 1.48 -37.55 -4.40
CA VAL A 118 0.53 -38.07 -3.38
C VAL A 118 1.24 -38.56 -2.11
N ILE A 119 2.52 -38.91 -2.20
CA ILE A 119 3.34 -39.34 -1.05
C ILE A 119 4.65 -38.56 -1.10
N TYR A 120 5.01 -37.89 0.00
CA TYR A 120 6.27 -37.19 0.18
C TYR A 120 6.84 -37.56 1.56
N GLU A 121 8.04 -38.14 1.59
CA GLU A 121 8.71 -38.57 2.85
C GLU A 121 7.80 -39.43 3.75
N ASP A 122 7.16 -40.46 3.18
CA ASP A 122 6.20 -41.37 3.83
C ASP A 122 4.91 -40.72 4.38
N LEU A 123 4.73 -39.41 4.17
CA LEU A 123 3.48 -38.69 4.47
C LEU A 123 2.56 -38.74 3.24
N LYS A 124 1.30 -39.12 3.47
CA LYS A 124 0.24 -39.20 2.45
C LYS A 124 -0.77 -38.08 2.63
#